data_AF-A0A2V8QGF3-F1
#
_entry.id   AF-A0A2V8QGF3-F1
#
_cell.length_a   1.000
_cell.length_b   1.000
_cell.length_c   1.000
_cell.angle_alpha   90.00
_cell.angle_beta   90.00
_cell.angle_gamma   90.00
#
_symmetry.space_group_name_H-M   'P 1'
#
loop_
_entity.id
_entity.type
_entity.pdbx_description
1 polymer ?
#
loop_
_entity_poly.entity_id
_entity_poly.type
_entity_poly.pdbx_seq_one_letter_code
_entity_poly.pdbx_strand_id
1 'polypeptide(L)'
;MTKNTKIALGCGGAGCLGLVVVIVAGVLIWYLMPTRTRSTYNFNTNSNTNRNSNASTNRNSNSDSNSSNSSNSSSSSSSMSDDDKHKLYQAATQTADEATLRRVSVKLGLMNDDYTPGDDYAEFVKDHVVWAFSNTDFISSLNTKEKAVAYVNAHFPE
;
A
#
# COMPACT_ATOMS: atom_id res chain seq x y z
N MET A 1 10.68 0.13 -61.58
CA MET A 1 9.51 -0.54 -60.95
C MET A 1 10.10 -1.44 -59.87
N THR A 2 9.83 -1.37 -58.56
CA THR A 2 8.66 -0.94 -57.77
C THR A 2 9.13 -0.34 -56.43
N LYS A 3 8.30 0.54 -55.86
CA LYS A 3 8.51 1.27 -54.61
C LYS A 3 7.85 0.47 -53.48
N ASN A 4 8.57 0.17 -52.40
CA ASN A 4 7.99 -0.46 -51.20
C ASN A 4 7.92 0.58 -50.07
N THR A 5 6.71 1.09 -49.87
CA THR A 5 6.32 2.18 -48.97
C THR A 5 6.41 1.73 -47.50
N LYS A 6 7.17 2.47 -46.70
CA LYS A 6 7.12 2.38 -45.23
C LYS A 6 5.84 3.03 -44.74
N ILE A 7 4.96 2.26 -44.10
CA ILE A 7 3.80 2.83 -43.39
C ILE A 7 4.30 3.29 -42.02
N ALA A 8 4.66 4.57 -41.93
CA ALA A 8 4.77 5.28 -40.67
C ALA A 8 3.35 5.57 -40.19
N LEU A 9 2.76 4.67 -39.39
CA LEU A 9 1.59 4.99 -38.58
C LEU A 9 2.04 6.01 -37.52
N GLY A 10 1.85 7.30 -37.84
CA GLY A 10 1.97 8.37 -36.89
C GLY A 10 0.98 8.15 -35.76
N CYS A 11 1.48 7.93 -34.55
CA CYS A 11 0.74 8.07 -33.31
C CYS A 11 0.22 9.51 -33.25
N GLY A 12 -1.05 9.71 -33.61
CA GLY A 12 -1.70 11.01 -33.62
C GLY A 12 -1.65 11.65 -32.23
N GLY A 13 -1.06 12.84 -32.14
CA GLY A 13 -0.76 13.57 -30.91
C GLY A 13 -1.95 14.07 -30.09
N ALA A 14 -3.12 13.43 -30.18
CA ALA A 14 -4.30 13.75 -29.38
C ALA A 14 -4.60 12.74 -28.25
N GLY A 15 -3.88 11.62 -28.17
CA GLY A 15 -4.20 10.53 -27.24
C GLY A 15 -3.50 10.58 -25.87
N CYS A 16 -2.27 11.09 -25.79
CA CYS A 16 -1.45 10.99 -24.58
C CYS A 16 -1.43 12.27 -23.72
N LEU A 17 -1.55 13.45 -24.33
CA LEU A 17 -1.58 14.71 -23.58
C LEU A 17 -2.92 14.95 -22.86
N GLY A 18 -4.03 14.43 -23.40
CA GLY A 18 -5.35 14.56 -22.78
C GLY A 18 -5.44 13.90 -21.41
N LEU A 19 -4.82 12.72 -21.25
CA LEU A 19 -4.83 11.98 -19.99
C LEU A 19 -4.01 12.71 -18.91
N VAL A 20 -2.87 13.30 -19.28
CA VAL A 20 -2.06 14.10 -18.36
C VAL A 20 -2.82 15.32 -17.86
N VAL A 21 -3.54 16.02 -18.73
CA VAL A 21 -4.34 17.21 -18.34
C VAL A 21 -5.49 16.83 -17.40
N VAL A 22 -6.17 15.70 -17.63
CA VAL A 22 -7.25 15.24 -16.74
C VAL A 22 -6.73 14.86 -15.36
N ILE A 23 -5.56 14.20 -15.27
CA ILE A 23 -4.94 13.87 -13.99
C ILE A 23 -4.56 15.14 -13.22
N VAL A 24 -3.89 16.10 -13.88
CA VAL A 24 -3.44 17.34 -13.24
C VAL A 24 -4.64 18.17 -12.76
N ALA A 25 -5.70 18.26 -13.56
CA ALA A 25 -6.93 18.94 -13.17
C ALA A 25 -7.64 18.24 -11.99
N GLY A 26 -7.69 16.91 -11.98
CA GLY A 26 -8.28 16.13 -10.88
C GLY A 26 -7.54 16.35 -9.55
N VAL A 27 -6.22 16.36 -9.57
CA VAL A 27 -5.38 16.60 -8.38
C VAL A 27 -5.58 18.03 -7.85
N LEU A 28 -5.63 19.04 -8.73
CA LEU A 28 -5.89 20.42 -8.33
C LEU A 28 -7.29 20.62 -7.73
N ILE A 29 -8.32 19.98 -8.29
CA ILE A 29 -9.68 20.04 -7.75
C ILE A 29 -9.74 19.36 -6.38
N TRP A 30 -9.11 18.20 -6.19
CA TRP A 30 -9.05 17.53 -4.90
C TRP A 30 -8.34 18.38 -3.83
N TYR A 31 -7.25 19.06 -4.20
CA TYR A 31 -6.47 19.89 -3.27
C TYR A 31 -7.17 21.22 -2.91
N LEU A 32 -7.93 21.79 -3.85
CA LEU A 32 -8.62 23.08 -3.67
C LEU A 32 -10.06 22.94 -3.17
N MET A 33 -10.60 21.73 -3.04
CA MET A 33 -11.95 21.52 -2.51
C MET A 33 -11.89 21.47 -0.98
N PRO A 34 -12.33 22.52 -0.26
CA PRO A 34 -12.36 22.48 1.20
C PRO A 34 -13.35 21.40 1.63
N THR A 35 -12.90 20.48 2.48
CA THR A 35 -13.70 19.39 3.06
C THR A 35 -14.84 19.95 3.92
N ARG A 36 -15.95 20.32 3.27
CA ARG A 36 -17.24 20.57 3.90
C ARG A 36 -18.20 19.46 3.52
N THR A 37 -18.21 18.40 4.32
CA THR A 37 -19.44 17.78 4.83
C THR A 37 -19.07 16.76 5.91
N ARG A 38 -19.30 17.17 7.17
CA ARG A 38 -19.68 16.23 8.24
C ARG A 38 -20.96 15.53 7.78
N SER A 39 -20.86 14.33 7.23
CA SER A 39 -22.01 13.45 7.11
C SER A 39 -22.06 12.61 8.37
N THR A 40 -22.80 13.11 9.36
CA THR A 40 -23.17 12.40 10.58
C THR A 40 -24.09 11.25 10.18
N TYR A 41 -23.52 10.09 9.88
CA TYR A 41 -24.30 8.85 9.83
C TYR A 41 -24.66 8.48 11.26
N ASN A 42 -25.92 8.74 11.61
CA ASN A 42 -26.53 8.43 12.89
C ASN A 42 -26.79 6.91 12.94
N PHE A 43 -25.80 6.13 13.38
CA PHE A 43 -26.02 4.73 13.71
C PHE A 43 -26.81 4.66 15.02
N ASN A 44 -28.13 4.44 14.91
CA ASN A 44 -28.98 4.16 16.05
C ASN A 44 -28.71 2.73 16.55
N THR A 45 -27.67 2.54 17.37
CA THR A 45 -27.47 1.32 18.13
C THR A 45 -28.31 1.37 19.40
N ASN A 46 -29.50 0.79 19.36
CA ASN A 46 -30.30 0.51 20.54
C ASN A 46 -29.67 -0.65 21.34
N SER A 47 -28.67 -0.33 22.15
CA SER A 47 -28.03 -1.28 23.05
C SER A 47 -28.63 -1.14 24.44
N ASN A 48 -29.74 -1.83 24.70
CA ASN A 48 -30.28 -1.99 26.04
C ASN A 48 -29.39 -2.96 26.83
N THR A 49 -28.35 -2.45 27.49
CA THR A 49 -27.52 -3.24 28.41
C THR A 49 -27.72 -2.75 29.83
N ASN A 50 -28.60 -3.46 30.54
CA ASN A 50 -28.80 -3.36 31.98
C ASN A 50 -27.53 -3.85 32.69
N ARG A 51 -26.68 -2.93 33.15
CA ARG A 51 -25.47 -3.27 33.92
C ARG A 51 -25.83 -3.42 35.39
N ASN A 52 -26.00 -4.66 35.84
CA ASN A 52 -25.89 -5.01 37.25
C ASN A 52 -24.49 -5.61 37.48
N SER A 53 -23.63 -4.86 38.16
CA SER A 53 -22.26 -5.26 38.49
C SER A 53 -22.28 -6.05 39.80
N ASN A 54 -21.90 -7.34 39.79
CA ASN A 54 -21.22 -7.90 40.94
C ASN A 54 -20.43 -9.20 40.67
N ALA A 55 -19.32 -9.31 41.41
CA ALA A 55 -18.55 -10.50 41.74
C ALA A 55 -17.58 -11.11 40.70
N SER A 56 -16.31 -10.69 40.86
CA SER A 56 -15.10 -11.52 40.97
C SER A 56 -15.17 -12.97 40.47
N THR A 57 -14.31 -13.33 39.53
CA THR A 57 -13.59 -14.62 39.59
C THR A 57 -12.26 -14.55 38.83
N ASN A 58 -11.22 -14.84 39.58
CA ASN A 58 -9.86 -15.10 39.14
C ASN A 58 -9.83 -16.40 38.31
N ARG A 59 -9.53 -16.36 37.01
CA ARG A 59 -9.27 -17.57 36.21
C ARG A 59 -8.12 -17.36 35.22
N ASN A 60 -6.95 -17.77 35.67
CA ASN A 60 -5.82 -18.14 34.84
C ASN A 60 -6.26 -19.22 33.84
N SER A 61 -6.18 -18.95 32.53
CA SER A 61 -6.38 -19.96 31.50
C SER A 61 -5.39 -19.71 30.36
N ASN A 62 -4.29 -20.43 30.45
CA ASN A 62 -3.34 -20.68 29.38
C ASN A 62 -4.11 -21.42 28.26
N SER A 63 -4.24 -20.81 27.09
CA SER A 63 -4.79 -21.49 25.91
C SER A 63 -3.89 -21.24 24.71
N ASP A 64 -2.92 -22.14 24.57
CA ASP A 64 -2.22 -22.42 23.32
C ASP A 64 -3.26 -22.75 22.25
N SER A 65 -3.57 -21.78 21.40
CA SER A 65 -4.39 -21.98 20.21
C SER A 65 -3.46 -22.06 19.00
N ASN A 66 -3.00 -23.28 18.77
CA ASN A 66 -2.30 -23.72 17.57
C ASN A 66 -3.25 -23.55 16.37
N SER A 67 -3.11 -22.44 15.63
CA SER A 67 -3.78 -22.27 14.34
C SER A 67 -2.82 -22.73 13.24
N SER A 68 -3.05 -23.96 12.78
CA SER A 68 -2.47 -24.49 11.57
C SER A 68 -2.98 -23.71 10.36
N ASN A 69 -2.15 -22.87 9.76
CA ASN A 69 -2.40 -22.36 8.41
C ASN A 69 -1.18 -22.65 7.52
N SER A 70 -1.32 -23.70 6.72
CA SER A 70 -0.73 -23.91 5.40
C SER A 70 0.64 -23.27 5.13
N SER A 71 1.70 -24.05 5.32
CA SER A 71 2.99 -23.85 4.67
C SER A 71 2.87 -24.08 3.15
N ASN A 72 3.07 -23.05 2.32
CA ASN A 72 4.02 -23.07 1.19
C ASN A 72 4.03 -21.74 0.39
N SER A 73 4.98 -20.85 0.66
CA SER A 73 5.53 -19.96 -0.37
C SER A 73 6.92 -19.48 0.05
N SER A 74 7.76 -19.30 -0.96
CA SER A 74 9.21 -19.36 -0.96
C SER A 74 9.90 -18.07 -0.50
N SER A 75 11.00 -18.29 0.21
CA SER A 75 12.23 -17.47 0.25
C SER A 75 12.16 -16.01 0.69
N SER A 76 12.68 -15.79 1.91
CA SER A 76 13.41 -14.60 2.37
C SER A 76 12.64 -13.41 2.98
N SER A 77 11.30 -13.38 2.96
CA SER A 77 10.52 -12.33 3.67
C SER A 77 10.23 -12.66 5.14
N SER A 78 10.60 -13.86 5.61
CA SER A 78 10.17 -14.44 6.89
C SER A 78 10.77 -13.81 8.17
N SER A 79 11.59 -12.76 8.05
CA SER A 79 12.17 -12.07 9.21
C SER A 79 11.64 -10.66 9.46
N MET A 80 10.89 -10.05 8.52
CA MET A 80 10.32 -8.70 8.71
C MET A 80 8.90 -8.78 9.24
N SER A 81 8.58 -7.93 10.21
CA SER A 81 7.20 -7.75 10.67
C SER A 81 6.35 -7.14 9.55
N ASP A 82 5.04 -7.40 9.53
CA ASP A 82 4.16 -6.86 8.49
C ASP A 82 4.15 -5.32 8.49
N ASP A 83 4.29 -4.71 9.67
CA ASP A 83 4.46 -3.26 9.80
C ASP A 83 5.74 -2.78 9.09
N ASP A 84 6.87 -3.48 9.26
CA ASP A 84 8.11 -3.14 8.56
C ASP A 84 8.00 -3.33 7.04
N LYS A 85 7.25 -4.34 6.59
CA LYS A 85 6.99 -4.54 5.15
C LYS A 85 6.23 -3.36 4.56
N HIS A 86 5.17 -2.91 5.23
CA HIS A 86 4.40 -1.75 4.77
C HIS A 86 5.21 -0.45 4.83
N LYS A 87 6.02 -0.25 5.87
CA LYS A 87 6.93 0.91 5.98
C LYS A 87 7.95 0.93 4.85
N LEU A 88 8.58 -0.21 4.56
CA LEU A 88 9.57 -0.32 3.50
C LEU A 88 8.93 -0.11 2.12
N TYR A 89 7.77 -0.70 1.89
CA TYR A 89 7.01 -0.49 0.65
C TYR A 89 6.59 0.97 0.48
N GLN A 90 6.08 1.61 1.54
CA GLN A 90 5.75 3.03 1.53
C GLN A 90 6.99 3.88 1.22
N ALA A 91 8.11 3.63 1.89
CA ALA A 91 9.33 4.36 1.63
C ALA A 91 9.81 4.19 0.18
N ALA A 92 9.73 2.97 -0.35
CA ALA A 92 10.09 2.68 -1.73
C ALA A 92 9.19 3.40 -2.74
N THR A 93 7.88 3.53 -2.49
CA THR A 93 6.99 4.31 -3.37
C THR A 93 7.29 5.82 -3.31
N GLN A 94 7.73 6.34 -2.16
CA GLN A 94 8.10 7.75 -1.98
C GLN A 94 9.44 8.14 -2.62
N THR A 95 10.30 7.19 -3.01
CA THR A 95 11.56 7.52 -3.71
C THR A 95 11.33 7.98 -5.15
N ALA A 96 10.15 7.67 -5.72
CA ALA A 96 9.84 7.84 -7.14
C ALA A 96 10.88 7.18 -8.08
N ASP A 97 11.56 6.13 -7.61
CA ASP A 97 12.45 5.30 -8.42
C ASP A 97 11.84 3.90 -8.61
N GLU A 98 11.45 3.60 -9.85
CA GLU A 98 10.86 2.32 -10.20
C GLU A 98 11.82 1.14 -9.95
N ALA A 99 13.14 1.34 -10.11
CA ALA A 99 14.11 0.27 -9.89
C ALA A 99 14.15 -0.13 -8.42
N THR A 100 14.22 0.85 -7.51
CA THR A 100 14.12 0.67 -6.06
C THR A 100 12.79 0.00 -5.66
N LEU A 101 11.66 0.49 -6.17
CA LEU A 101 10.35 -0.07 -5.85
C LEU A 101 10.22 -1.54 -6.29
N ARG A 102 10.71 -1.88 -7.49
CA ARG A 102 10.70 -3.27 -7.97
C ARG A 102 11.55 -4.18 -7.11
N ARG A 103 12.79 -3.77 -6.77
CA ARG A 103 13.70 -4.55 -5.91
C ARG A 103 13.10 -4.80 -4.52
N VAL A 104 12.53 -3.76 -3.92
CA VAL A 104 11.83 -3.87 -2.63
C VAL A 104 10.64 -4.81 -2.76
N SER A 105 9.83 -4.67 -3.82
CA SER A 105 8.65 -5.52 -4.02
C SER A 105 9.01 -7.00 -4.21
N VAL A 106 10.08 -7.31 -4.93
CA VAL A 106 10.61 -8.68 -5.06
C VAL A 106 11.07 -9.21 -3.70
N LYS A 107 11.84 -8.42 -2.95
CA LYS A 107 12.31 -8.84 -1.61
C LYS A 107 11.19 -9.07 -0.61
N LEU A 108 10.12 -8.26 -0.69
CA LEU A 108 8.94 -8.42 0.14
C LEU A 108 8.07 -9.62 -0.27
N GLY A 109 8.40 -10.31 -1.37
CA GLY A 109 7.61 -11.41 -1.92
C GLY A 109 6.35 -10.96 -2.65
N LEU A 110 6.22 -9.65 -2.92
CA LEU A 110 5.06 -9.06 -3.59
C LEU A 110 5.16 -9.19 -5.11
N MET A 111 6.37 -9.37 -5.63
CA MET A 111 6.64 -9.61 -7.04
C MET A 111 7.56 -10.81 -7.20
N ASN A 112 7.39 -11.52 -8.30
CA ASN A 112 8.30 -12.59 -8.72
C ASN A 112 9.58 -11.99 -9.33
N ASP A 113 10.61 -12.82 -9.54
CA ASP A 113 11.89 -12.41 -10.14
C ASP A 113 11.75 -11.85 -11.58
N ASP A 114 10.64 -12.16 -12.26
CA ASP A 114 10.30 -11.64 -13.59
C ASP A 114 9.51 -10.31 -13.54
N TYR A 115 9.36 -9.72 -12.36
CA TYR A 115 8.56 -8.51 -12.08
C TYR A 115 7.06 -8.65 -12.38
N THR A 116 6.53 -9.87 -12.37
CA THR A 116 5.08 -10.08 -12.31
C THR A 116 4.59 -10.02 -10.86
N PRO A 117 3.36 -9.55 -10.60
CA PRO A 117 2.77 -9.62 -9.27
C PRO A 117 2.72 -11.07 -8.77
N GLY A 118 3.16 -11.30 -7.53
CA GLY A 118 3.01 -12.59 -6.85
C GLY A 118 1.58 -12.80 -6.32
N ASP A 119 1.30 -14.01 -5.83
CA ASP A 119 -0.03 -14.39 -5.32
C ASP A 119 -0.47 -13.49 -4.15
N ASP A 120 0.48 -13.04 -3.33
CA ASP A 120 0.23 -12.22 -2.13
C ASP A 120 0.10 -10.71 -2.43
N TYR A 121 0.38 -10.28 -3.67
CA TYR A 121 0.40 -8.86 -4.02
C TYR A 121 -0.94 -8.16 -3.74
N ALA A 122 -2.05 -8.79 -4.17
CA ALA A 122 -3.37 -8.19 -4.06
C ALA A 122 -3.82 -8.04 -2.60
N GLU A 123 -3.54 -9.04 -1.77
CA GLU A 123 -3.84 -9.00 -0.33
C GLU A 123 -2.99 -7.96 0.37
N PHE A 124 -1.68 -7.94 0.10
CA PHE A 124 -0.78 -6.94 0.66
C PHE A 124 -1.20 -5.51 0.32
N VAL A 125 -1.58 -5.22 -0.94
CA VAL A 125 -1.99 -3.86 -1.33
C VAL A 125 -3.25 -3.43 -0.58
N LYS A 126 -4.23 -4.33 -0.40
CA LYS A 126 -5.43 -4.06 0.37
C LYS A 126 -5.09 -3.73 1.83
N ASP A 127 -4.24 -4.53 2.45
CA ASP A 127 -3.83 -4.33 3.84
C ASP A 127 -2.95 -3.08 4.00
N HIS A 128 -2.12 -2.79 2.99
CA HIS A 128 -1.29 -1.61 2.96
C HIS A 128 -2.11 -0.32 2.95
N VAL A 129 -3.24 -0.29 2.26
CA VAL A 129 -4.15 0.86 2.28
C VAL A 129 -4.72 1.08 3.69
N VAL A 130 -5.15 0.02 4.37
CA VAL A 130 -5.67 0.11 5.75
C VAL A 130 -4.57 0.53 6.72
N TRP A 131 -3.38 -0.05 6.57
CA TRP A 131 -2.19 0.30 7.33
C TRP A 131 -1.83 1.79 7.15
N ALA A 132 -1.88 2.31 5.92
CA ALA A 132 -1.52 3.68 5.60
C ALA A 132 -2.44 4.70 6.31
N PHE A 133 -3.74 4.42 6.40
CA PHE A 133 -4.68 5.26 7.16
C PHE A 133 -4.37 5.32 8.65
N SER A 134 -3.74 4.28 9.21
CA SER A 134 -3.38 4.21 10.63
C SER A 134 -1.97 4.74 10.91
N ASN A 135 -1.14 4.95 9.89
CA ASN A 135 0.29 5.28 10.00
C ASN A 135 0.66 6.60 9.29
N THR A 136 -0.25 7.57 9.34
CA THR A 136 -0.07 8.88 8.69
C THR A 136 1.16 9.65 9.18
N ASP A 137 1.52 9.48 10.45
CA ASP A 137 2.70 10.14 11.05
C ASP A 137 4.00 9.62 10.41
N PHE A 138 4.09 8.30 10.21
CA PHE A 138 5.22 7.69 9.52
C PHE A 138 5.28 8.16 8.06
N ILE A 139 4.16 8.12 7.34
CA ILE A 139 4.09 8.60 5.95
C ILE A 139 4.55 10.05 5.84
N SER A 140 4.09 10.90 6.76
CA SER A 140 4.47 12.32 6.82
C SER A 140 5.94 12.51 7.17
N SER A 141 6.55 11.59 7.93
CA SER A 141 7.99 11.63 8.22
C SER A 141 8.85 11.44 6.97
N LEU A 142 8.35 10.72 5.95
CA LEU A 142 9.01 10.45 4.67
C LEU A 142 8.66 11.46 3.56
N ASN A 143 8.18 12.66 3.92
CA ASN A 143 7.68 13.69 3.00
C ASN A 143 8.66 14.26 1.95
N THR A 144 9.88 13.74 1.88
CA THR A 144 10.91 14.16 0.93
C THR A 144 11.60 12.92 0.37
N LYS A 145 11.96 12.95 -0.91
CA LYS A 145 12.64 11.84 -1.58
C LYS A 145 13.90 11.40 -0.84
N GLU A 146 14.67 12.34 -0.31
CA GLU A 146 15.93 12.08 0.40
C GLU A 146 15.70 11.23 1.66
N LYS A 147 14.64 11.53 2.43
CA LYS A 147 14.26 10.76 3.62
C LYS A 147 13.76 9.37 3.25
N ALA A 148 12.98 9.26 2.18
CA ALA A 148 12.50 7.97 1.67
C ALA A 148 13.67 7.07 1.25
N VAL A 149 14.62 7.61 0.47
CA VAL A 149 15.85 6.90 0.06
C VAL A 149 16.69 6.51 1.27
N ALA A 150 16.87 7.42 2.24
CA ALA A 150 17.60 7.11 3.46
C ALA A 150 16.95 5.97 4.26
N TYR A 151 15.62 5.97 4.35
CA TYR A 151 14.87 4.91 5.03
C TYR A 151 15.02 3.56 4.31
N VAL A 152 14.86 3.55 2.98
CA VAL A 152 15.07 2.34 2.18
C VAL A 152 16.49 1.83 2.36
N ASN A 153 17.52 2.67 2.23
CA ASN A 153 18.91 2.22 2.38
C ASN A 153 19.24 1.70 3.78
N ALA A 154 18.59 2.23 4.83
CA ALA A 154 18.81 1.78 6.21
C ALA A 154 18.17 0.41 6.48
N HIS A 155 17.00 0.16 5.91
CA HIS A 155 16.22 -1.07 6.13
C HIS A 155 16.41 -2.12 5.03
N PHE A 156 16.98 -1.70 3.92
CA PHE A 156 17.30 -2.47 2.74
C PHE A 156 18.62 -1.97 2.12
N PRO A 157 19.76 -2.19 2.79
CA PRO A 157 21.06 -1.92 2.19
C PRO A 157 21.30 -2.87 1.01
N GLU A 158 21.94 -2.35 -0.04
CA GLU A 158 22.39 -3.16 -1.19
C GLU A 158 23.44 -4.20 -0.81
#